data_AF-A0A328NXT5-F1
#
_entry.id   AF-A0A328NXT5-F1
#
_cell.length_a   1.000
_cell.length_b   1.000
_cell.length_c   1.000
_cell.angle_alpha   90.00
_cell.angle_beta   90.00
_cell.angle_gamma   90.00
#
_symmetry.space_group_name_H-M   'P 1'
#
loop_
_entity.id
_entity.type
_entity.pdbx_description
1 polymer ?
#
loop_
_entity_poly.entity_id
_entity_poly.type
_entity_poly.pdbx_seq_one_letter_code
_entity_poly.pdbx_strand_id
1 'polypeptide(L)'
;MPLRRTSRWSVLGLSVAWILAAAAPIHAQVLGPAQRLTGLQAPINTRLPMPLPSANLQGIDNVLQRSLALTRTVQINALLRKEGRRVDMDPQGAPILRGEFLAMNLSGASLDAVLALGFSKAHEVSIDAVPELSFVVLRDTRNLRAEEAMRILRQAAPAATFTYQHLYLPAGNSEDPAQATSSISPPEEVRRLGLIDGGVDTTNPALVHAHVEQHGCGTPKPSRHGTAVAARLVDGEAGELFAADLWCGDTVGGATSQLVEALAWMASKHVPVINISLVGPDNPVLARAIQAMLARGHVLVSAAGNDGPAAPPLFPAAYPGVIGVGGVDARGRVLPESASGDQVAFCASGVIGSGRDTLRGTSFAAPIVAHKAAHWTEVPSPGAPARVLQHLIGEARALDPSGHDPRCGHGVLSP
;
A
#
# COMPACT_ATOMS: atom_id res chain seq x y z
N MET A 1 25.99 -47.27 -53.52
CA MET A 1 24.66 -47.72 -53.95
C MET A 1 23.64 -46.65 -53.61
N PRO A 2 22.97 -46.06 -54.62
CA PRO A 2 22.10 -44.88 -54.49
C PRO A 2 20.62 -45.27 -54.44
N LEU A 3 19.74 -44.36 -54.01
CA LEU A 3 18.36 -44.30 -54.50
C LEU A 3 17.88 -42.85 -54.59
N ARG A 4 17.50 -42.49 -55.82
CA ARG A 4 17.03 -41.20 -56.33
C ARG A 4 15.53 -41.02 -56.09
N ARG A 5 15.07 -39.76 -56.06
CA ARG A 5 13.82 -39.22 -56.66
C ARG A 5 14.02 -37.70 -56.84
N THR A 6 14.19 -37.12 -58.04
CA THR A 6 13.21 -36.71 -59.07
C THR A 6 12.00 -35.98 -58.47
N SER A 7 11.55 -34.78 -58.89
CA SER A 7 11.49 -34.19 -60.23
C SER A 7 11.29 -32.66 -60.18
N ARG A 8 11.81 -31.99 -61.21
CA ARG A 8 11.54 -30.63 -61.74
C ARG A 8 10.05 -30.32 -61.87
N TRP A 9 9.64 -29.05 -61.78
CA TRP A 9 8.71 -28.39 -62.71
C TRP A 9 9.04 -26.89 -62.84
N SER A 10 9.05 -26.41 -64.09
CA SER A 10 9.34 -25.03 -64.51
C SER A 10 8.03 -24.29 -64.86
N VAL A 11 8.02 -22.98 -64.58
CA VAL A 11 7.46 -21.84 -65.35
C VAL A 11 6.17 -22.07 -66.17
N LEU A 12 5.11 -21.31 -65.86
CA LEU A 12 4.41 -20.45 -66.84
C LEU A 12 3.52 -19.42 -66.13
N GLY A 13 3.64 -18.16 -66.52
CA GLY A 13 2.70 -17.10 -66.14
C GLY A 13 1.49 -17.04 -67.07
N LEU A 14 0.38 -16.52 -66.56
CA LEU A 14 -0.61 -15.81 -67.38
C LEU A 14 -1.48 -14.91 -66.49
N SER A 15 -1.47 -13.64 -66.84
CA SER A 15 -2.24 -12.52 -66.30
C SER A 15 -3.68 -12.50 -66.82
N VAL A 16 -4.69 -12.24 -65.96
CA VAL A 16 -5.93 -11.51 -66.32
C VAL A 16 -6.48 -10.72 -65.11
N ALA A 17 -7.02 -9.55 -65.45
CA ALA A 17 -7.49 -8.37 -64.73
C ALA A 17 -8.74 -8.48 -63.81
N TRP A 18 -8.72 -7.59 -62.80
CA TRP A 18 -9.77 -6.71 -62.23
C TRP A 18 -11.13 -7.26 -61.74
N ILE A 19 -11.48 -6.92 -60.49
CA ILE A 19 -12.67 -6.12 -60.11
C ILE A 19 -12.50 -5.55 -58.68
N LEU A 20 -12.96 -4.31 -58.51
CA LEU A 20 -12.91 -3.42 -57.36
C LEU A 20 -13.73 -3.87 -56.14
N ALA A 21 -13.24 -3.54 -54.94
CA ALA A 21 -14.07 -2.98 -53.87
C ALA A 21 -13.19 -2.17 -52.89
N ALA A 22 -13.51 -0.89 -52.77
CA ALA A 22 -12.83 0.10 -51.94
C ALA A 22 -13.47 0.18 -50.54
N ALA A 23 -12.64 0.37 -49.51
CA ALA A 23 -12.98 1.15 -48.32
C ALA A 23 -11.68 1.57 -47.62
N ALA A 24 -11.36 2.86 -47.73
CA ALA A 24 -10.23 3.53 -47.08
C ALA A 24 -10.71 4.24 -45.79
N PRO A 25 -9.79 4.67 -44.90
CA PRO A 25 -10.07 4.94 -43.48
C PRO A 25 -10.66 6.33 -43.23
N ILE A 26 -11.41 6.45 -42.14
CA ILE A 26 -12.00 7.71 -41.66
C ILE A 26 -10.93 8.48 -40.88
N HIS A 27 -10.53 9.65 -41.40
CA HIS A 27 -9.79 10.67 -40.66
C HIS A 27 -10.76 11.70 -40.07
N ALA A 28 -10.50 12.08 -38.83
CA ALA A 28 -11.16 13.16 -38.10
C ALA A 28 -10.87 14.53 -38.73
N GLN A 29 -11.89 15.39 -38.82
CA GLN A 29 -11.72 16.82 -39.07
C GLN A 29 -12.49 17.65 -38.04
N VAL A 30 -11.74 18.57 -37.43
CA VAL A 30 -12.15 19.61 -36.50
C VAL A 30 -12.87 20.72 -37.28
N LEU A 31 -14.07 21.12 -36.85
CA LEU A 31 -14.83 22.24 -37.42
C LEU A 31 -14.57 23.53 -36.62
N GLY A 32 -14.17 24.59 -37.35
CA GLY A 32 -13.97 25.95 -36.86
C GLY A 32 -15.26 26.76 -36.66
N PRO A 33 -15.17 28.06 -36.35
CA PRO A 33 -16.28 28.83 -35.80
C PRO A 33 -17.29 29.26 -36.87
N ALA A 34 -18.57 29.13 -36.55
CA ALA A 34 -19.69 29.46 -37.42
C ALA A 34 -19.91 30.99 -37.56
N GLN A 35 -20.01 31.43 -38.80
CA GLN A 35 -20.39 32.78 -39.22
C GLN A 35 -21.86 33.10 -38.88
N ARG A 36 -22.11 34.36 -38.51
CA ARG A 36 -23.44 34.94 -38.26
C ARG A 36 -24.27 34.96 -39.54
N LEU A 37 -25.48 34.39 -39.50
CA LEU A 37 -26.55 34.65 -40.47
C LEU A 37 -27.64 35.48 -39.78
N THR A 38 -27.82 36.70 -40.28
CA THR A 38 -28.90 37.64 -39.96
C THR A 38 -30.13 37.34 -40.79
N GLY A 39 -31.32 37.38 -40.15
CA GLY A 39 -32.59 37.60 -40.85
C GLY A 39 -33.50 36.37 -40.94
N LEU A 40 -34.25 36.12 -39.87
CA LEU A 40 -35.54 35.43 -39.92
C LEU A 40 -36.39 35.92 -38.73
N GLN A 41 -37.46 36.65 -39.04
CA GLN A 41 -38.47 37.08 -38.08
C GLN A 41 -39.28 35.87 -37.61
N ALA A 42 -39.30 35.62 -36.30
CA ALA A 42 -40.08 34.55 -35.69
C ALA A 42 -41.51 35.02 -35.37
N PRO A 43 -42.56 34.21 -35.61
CA PRO A 43 -43.89 34.48 -35.09
C PRO A 43 -43.94 34.28 -33.56
N ILE A 44 -44.58 35.23 -32.91
CA ILE A 44 -44.81 35.31 -31.46
C ILE A 44 -45.80 34.20 -31.05
N ASN A 45 -45.40 33.38 -30.07
CA ASN A 45 -46.17 32.47 -29.19
C ASN A 45 -45.76 31.00 -29.24
N THR A 46 -44.62 30.69 -28.61
CA THR A 46 -44.36 29.36 -28.00
C THR A 46 -43.58 29.57 -26.71
N ARG A 47 -44.13 29.11 -25.58
CA ARG A 47 -43.44 29.13 -24.28
C ARG A 47 -42.20 28.23 -24.38
N LEU A 48 -41.02 28.84 -24.21
CA LEU A 48 -39.76 28.12 -24.04
C LEU A 48 -39.81 27.29 -22.73
N PRO A 49 -39.35 26.03 -22.73
CA PRO A 49 -39.12 25.30 -21.47
C PRO A 49 -38.11 26.07 -20.62
N MET A 50 -38.37 26.19 -19.32
CA MET A 50 -37.44 26.80 -18.36
C MET A 50 -36.06 26.16 -18.49
N PRO A 51 -34.96 26.93 -18.41
CA PRO A 51 -33.64 26.34 -18.27
C PRO A 51 -33.62 25.56 -16.95
N LEU A 52 -33.29 24.28 -17.04
CA LEU A 52 -33.01 23.47 -15.85
C LEU A 52 -31.92 24.19 -15.04
N PRO A 53 -32.04 24.27 -13.71
CA PRO A 53 -31.00 24.88 -12.89
C PRO A 53 -29.69 24.16 -13.17
N SER A 54 -28.63 24.94 -13.37
CA SER A 54 -27.26 24.45 -13.51
C SER A 54 -26.92 23.62 -12.26
N ALA A 55 -27.09 22.31 -12.36
CA ALA A 55 -26.68 21.41 -11.30
C ALA A 55 -25.16 21.54 -11.16
N ASN A 56 -24.73 21.95 -9.96
CA ASN A 56 -23.34 22.11 -9.56
C ASN A 56 -22.44 21.03 -10.17
N LEU A 57 -21.35 21.44 -10.83
CA LEU A 57 -20.23 20.60 -11.29
C LEU A 57 -19.43 19.97 -10.12
N GLN A 58 -20.06 19.74 -8.97
CA GLN A 58 -19.51 18.98 -7.84
C GLN A 58 -19.74 17.46 -7.99
N GLY A 59 -20.39 17.00 -9.07
CA GLY A 59 -20.82 15.60 -9.22
C GLY A 59 -19.74 14.62 -9.68
N ILE A 60 -18.83 15.03 -10.57
CA ILE A 60 -17.88 14.08 -11.19
C ILE A 60 -16.71 13.77 -10.24
N ASP A 61 -16.16 14.78 -9.57
CA ASP A 61 -15.09 14.59 -8.58
C ASP A 61 -15.56 13.78 -7.38
N ASN A 62 -16.81 13.97 -6.92
CA ASN A 62 -17.40 13.15 -5.87
C ASN A 62 -17.66 11.70 -6.32
N VAL A 63 -18.04 11.47 -7.58
CA VAL A 63 -18.22 10.12 -8.14
C VAL A 63 -16.86 9.41 -8.30
N LEU A 64 -15.83 10.13 -8.73
CA LEU A 64 -14.45 9.62 -8.80
C LEU A 64 -13.86 9.37 -7.39
N GLN A 65 -14.03 10.29 -6.44
CA GLN A 65 -13.61 10.10 -5.05
C GLN A 65 -14.33 8.93 -4.38
N ARG A 66 -15.64 8.75 -4.64
CA ARG A 66 -16.37 7.54 -4.22
C ARG A 66 -15.77 6.29 -4.86
N SER A 67 -15.45 6.31 -6.15
CA SER A 67 -14.82 5.17 -6.86
C SER A 67 -13.43 4.76 -6.35
N LEU A 68 -12.73 5.66 -5.64
CA LEU A 68 -11.38 5.42 -5.11
C LEU A 68 -11.39 5.07 -3.61
N ALA A 69 -12.21 5.74 -2.80
CA ALA A 69 -12.56 5.31 -1.43
C ALA A 69 -13.26 3.94 -1.40
N LEU A 70 -13.82 3.53 -2.54
CA LEU A 70 -14.34 2.19 -2.79
C LEU A 70 -13.26 1.11 -2.68
N THR A 71 -11.97 1.40 -2.82
CA THR A 71 -10.93 0.35 -2.87
C THR A 71 -10.82 -0.44 -1.57
N ARG A 72 -10.56 0.21 -0.42
CA ARG A 72 -10.44 -0.51 0.86
C ARG A 72 -11.77 -1.05 1.34
N THR A 73 -12.87 -0.30 1.17
CA THR A 73 -14.22 -0.77 1.50
C THR A 73 -14.59 -2.02 0.71
N VAL A 74 -14.23 -2.09 -0.58
CA VAL A 74 -14.44 -3.29 -1.42
C VAL A 74 -13.54 -4.43 -0.97
N GLN A 75 -12.27 -4.18 -0.64
CA GLN A 75 -11.37 -5.20 -0.10
C GLN A 75 -11.90 -5.79 1.21
N ILE A 76 -12.33 -4.96 2.16
CA ILE A 76 -12.92 -5.40 3.43
C ILE A 76 -14.18 -6.23 3.18
N ASN A 77 -15.09 -5.74 2.34
CA ASN A 77 -16.32 -6.48 2.01
C ASN A 77 -16.03 -7.81 1.30
N ALA A 78 -15.04 -7.87 0.41
CA ALA A 78 -14.62 -9.11 -0.23
C ALA A 78 -14.03 -10.09 0.79
N LEU A 79 -13.19 -9.60 1.70
CA LEU A 79 -12.59 -10.38 2.78
C LEU A 79 -13.67 -10.94 3.71
N LEU A 80 -14.62 -10.12 4.17
CA LEU A 80 -15.72 -10.55 5.04
C LEU A 80 -16.63 -11.60 4.36
N ARG A 81 -16.92 -11.43 3.06
CA ARG A 81 -17.72 -12.41 2.31
C ARG A 81 -17.00 -13.74 2.17
N LYS A 82 -15.69 -13.73 1.93
CA LYS A 82 -14.89 -14.94 1.69
C LYS A 82 -14.50 -15.65 2.99
N GLU A 83 -14.18 -14.88 4.03
CA GLU A 83 -13.52 -15.34 5.25
C GLU A 83 -14.32 -15.03 6.51
N GLY A 84 -15.65 -14.85 6.43
CA GLY A 84 -16.50 -14.45 7.56
C GLY A 84 -16.47 -15.37 8.80
N ARG A 85 -15.94 -16.61 8.66
CA ARG A 85 -15.68 -17.51 9.80
C ARG A 85 -14.45 -17.11 10.61
N ARG A 86 -13.49 -16.41 9.99
CA ARG A 86 -12.21 -15.99 10.57
C ARG A 86 -12.13 -14.48 10.77
N VAL A 87 -12.93 -13.71 10.03
CA VAL A 87 -12.91 -12.25 10.02
C VAL A 87 -14.24 -11.69 10.55
N ASP A 88 -14.15 -10.64 11.34
CA ASP A 88 -15.26 -9.83 11.81
C ASP A 88 -14.95 -8.33 11.61
N MET A 89 -15.84 -7.45 12.06
CA MET A 89 -15.56 -6.01 12.13
C MET A 89 -15.58 -5.50 13.58
N ASP A 90 -14.74 -4.51 13.85
CA ASP A 90 -14.87 -3.69 15.06
C ASP A 90 -16.07 -2.72 14.95
N PRO A 91 -16.43 -2.01 16.03
CA PRO A 91 -17.52 -1.03 16.00
C PRO A 91 -17.27 0.17 15.06
N GLN A 92 -16.03 0.38 14.60
CA GLN A 92 -15.62 1.43 13.67
C GLN A 92 -15.61 0.94 12.21
N GLY A 93 -15.94 -0.33 11.95
CA GLY A 93 -15.97 -0.95 10.63
C GLY A 93 -14.61 -1.42 10.11
N ALA A 94 -13.58 -1.47 10.95
CA ALA A 94 -12.28 -2.02 10.58
C ALA A 94 -12.27 -3.56 10.69
N PRO A 95 -11.59 -4.27 9.78
CA PRO A 95 -11.53 -5.72 9.79
C PRO A 95 -10.67 -6.23 10.96
N ILE A 96 -11.15 -7.25 11.66
CA ILE A 96 -10.47 -7.88 12.80
C ILE A 96 -10.49 -9.41 12.67
N LEU A 97 -9.53 -10.09 13.31
CA LEU A 97 -9.64 -11.54 13.53
C LEU A 97 -10.78 -11.84 14.50
N ARG A 98 -11.69 -12.71 14.06
CA ARG A 98 -12.90 -13.07 14.81
C ARG A 98 -12.51 -13.76 16.11
N GLY A 99 -12.95 -13.16 17.23
CA GLY A 99 -12.76 -13.72 18.56
C GLY A 99 -11.33 -13.62 19.10
N GLU A 100 -10.45 -12.85 18.46
CA GLU A 100 -9.08 -12.63 18.92
C GLU A 100 -8.85 -11.18 19.37
N PHE A 101 -8.14 -11.03 20.48
CA PHE A 101 -7.91 -9.76 21.17
C PHE A 101 -6.47 -9.67 21.61
N LEU A 102 -5.95 -8.45 21.67
CA LEU A 102 -4.61 -8.17 22.19
C LEU A 102 -4.73 -7.52 23.56
N ALA A 103 -3.85 -7.92 24.48
CA ALA A 103 -3.79 -7.38 25.82
C ALA A 103 -2.36 -7.00 26.19
N MET A 104 -2.17 -5.75 26.66
CA MET A 104 -0.95 -5.28 27.29
C MET A 104 -1.16 -5.10 28.79
N ASN A 105 -0.09 -5.27 29.56
CA ASN A 105 -0.11 -5.15 31.03
C ASN A 105 -1.11 -6.13 31.69
N LEU A 106 -1.31 -7.31 31.10
CA LEU A 106 -2.19 -8.37 31.62
C LEU A 106 -1.34 -9.49 32.22
N SER A 107 -1.39 -9.64 33.55
CA SER A 107 -0.55 -10.61 34.26
C SER A 107 -1.16 -11.07 35.60
N GLY A 108 -0.71 -12.23 36.10
CA GLY A 108 -1.09 -12.75 37.41
C GLY A 108 -2.61 -12.86 37.58
N ALA A 109 -3.13 -12.39 38.71
CA ALA A 109 -4.56 -12.48 39.03
C ALA A 109 -5.49 -11.88 37.97
N SER A 110 -5.05 -10.84 37.24
CA SER A 110 -5.84 -10.23 36.17
C SER A 110 -5.95 -11.13 34.93
N LEU A 111 -4.87 -11.85 34.59
CA LEU A 111 -4.89 -12.86 33.54
C LEU A 111 -5.76 -14.03 33.96
N ASP A 112 -5.61 -14.53 35.20
CA ASP A 112 -6.42 -15.64 35.71
C ASP A 112 -7.92 -15.32 35.69
N ALA A 113 -8.30 -14.09 36.04
CA ALA A 113 -9.68 -13.63 35.97
C ALA A 113 -10.22 -13.62 34.53
N VAL A 114 -9.43 -13.16 33.56
CA VAL A 114 -9.79 -13.19 32.14
C VAL A 114 -9.95 -14.63 31.65
N LEU A 115 -9.04 -15.53 32.02
CA LEU A 115 -9.11 -16.93 31.63
C LEU A 115 -10.35 -17.64 32.22
N ALA A 116 -10.67 -17.36 33.49
CA ALA A 116 -11.86 -17.90 34.16
C ALA A 116 -13.18 -17.47 33.49
N LEU A 117 -13.16 -16.36 32.74
CA LEU A 117 -14.33 -15.87 32.00
C LEU A 117 -14.51 -16.53 30.63
N GLY A 118 -13.70 -17.53 30.27
CA GLY A 118 -13.83 -18.26 28.99
C GLY A 118 -12.98 -17.69 27.85
N PHE A 119 -11.96 -16.90 28.18
CA PHE A 119 -10.89 -16.58 27.24
C PHE A 119 -9.75 -17.59 27.40
N SER A 120 -9.04 -17.89 26.32
CA SER A 120 -7.80 -18.65 26.37
C SER A 120 -6.63 -17.79 25.90
N LYS A 121 -5.43 -18.07 26.41
CA LYS A 121 -4.19 -17.52 25.87
C LYS A 121 -3.84 -18.26 24.59
N ALA A 122 -3.96 -17.59 23.44
CA ALA A 122 -3.63 -18.18 22.14
C ALA A 122 -2.11 -18.28 21.97
N HIS A 123 -1.42 -17.17 22.19
CA HIS A 123 0.03 -17.10 22.30
C HIS A 123 0.43 -15.81 23.04
N GLU A 124 1.68 -15.77 23.46
CA GLU A 124 2.30 -14.60 24.07
C GLU A 124 3.44 -14.17 23.19
N VAL A 125 3.40 -12.92 22.76
CA VAL A 125 4.51 -12.33 22.02
C VAL A 125 5.44 -11.74 23.06
N SER A 126 6.56 -12.41 23.30
CA SER A 126 7.67 -11.88 24.08
C SER A 126 8.78 -11.52 23.12
N ILE A 127 9.20 -10.27 23.14
CA ILE A 127 10.23 -9.77 22.23
C ILE A 127 11.45 -9.44 23.09
N ASP A 128 12.41 -10.37 23.17
CA ASP A 128 13.58 -10.21 24.05
C ASP A 128 14.40 -8.96 23.73
N ALA A 129 14.47 -8.59 22.44
CA ALA A 129 15.14 -7.36 21.99
C ALA A 129 14.40 -6.09 22.41
N VAL A 130 13.09 -6.19 22.67
CA VAL A 130 12.18 -5.08 22.93
C VAL A 130 11.08 -5.52 23.91
N PRO A 131 11.40 -5.78 25.20
CA PRO A 131 10.43 -6.33 26.14
C PRO A 131 9.23 -5.41 26.38
N GLU A 132 9.37 -4.12 26.06
CA GLU A 132 8.25 -3.18 26.10
C GLU A 132 7.17 -3.48 25.06
N LEU A 133 7.43 -4.36 24.08
CA LEU A 133 6.48 -4.78 23.05
C LEU A 133 5.79 -6.10 23.35
N SER A 134 6.00 -6.65 24.54
CA SER A 134 5.32 -7.88 24.90
C SER A 134 3.82 -7.66 25.10
N PHE A 135 3.02 -8.54 24.51
CA PHE A 135 1.57 -8.57 24.67
C PHE A 135 1.04 -10.00 24.61
N VAL A 136 -0.18 -10.18 25.10
CA VAL A 136 -0.88 -11.47 25.09
C VAL A 136 -1.95 -11.44 24.01
N VAL A 137 -2.01 -12.50 23.21
CA VAL A 137 -3.14 -12.76 22.31
C VAL A 137 -4.14 -13.65 23.03
N LEU A 138 -5.34 -13.14 23.19
CA LEU A 138 -6.47 -13.82 23.81
C LEU A 138 -7.45 -14.27 22.75
N ARG A 139 -8.05 -15.44 22.97
CA ARG A 139 -9.13 -15.97 22.14
C ARG A 139 -10.38 -16.20 22.97
N ASP A 140 -11.52 -15.70 22.51
CA ASP A 140 -12.82 -15.99 23.14
C ASP A 140 -13.32 -17.38 22.73
N THR A 141 -13.42 -18.29 23.69
CA THR A 141 -13.85 -19.67 23.42
C THR A 141 -15.38 -19.81 23.32
N ARG A 142 -16.12 -18.77 23.71
CA ARG A 142 -17.59 -18.73 23.69
C ARG A 142 -18.17 -18.21 22.38
N ASN A 143 -17.33 -17.63 21.51
CA ASN A 143 -17.72 -16.99 20.26
C ASN A 143 -18.75 -15.86 20.45
N LEU A 144 -18.56 -15.01 21.45
CA LEU A 144 -19.39 -13.82 21.64
C LEU A 144 -19.16 -12.81 20.51
N ARG A 145 -20.06 -11.84 20.38
CA ARG A 145 -19.83 -10.68 19.52
C ARG A 145 -18.60 -9.91 20.00
N ALA A 146 -17.78 -9.41 19.07
CA ALA A 146 -16.50 -8.79 19.40
C ALA A 146 -16.62 -7.64 20.42
N GLU A 147 -17.64 -6.79 20.30
CA GLU A 147 -17.93 -5.70 21.24
C GLU A 147 -18.28 -6.21 22.64
N GLU A 148 -19.06 -7.29 22.73
CA GLU A 148 -19.46 -7.88 24.00
C GLU A 148 -18.28 -8.53 24.72
N ALA A 149 -17.46 -9.29 23.99
CA ALA A 149 -16.22 -9.86 24.52
C ALA A 149 -15.25 -8.76 25.00
N MET A 150 -15.08 -7.69 24.22
CA MET A 150 -14.24 -6.54 24.60
C MET A 150 -14.71 -5.87 25.90
N ARG A 151 -16.03 -5.72 26.07
CA ARG A 151 -16.62 -5.18 27.30
C ARG A 151 -16.30 -6.06 28.51
N ILE A 152 -16.39 -7.39 28.36
CA ILE A 152 -16.06 -8.35 29.42
C ILE A 152 -14.57 -8.25 29.80
N LEU A 153 -13.68 -8.22 28.81
CA LEU A 153 -12.22 -8.08 29.05
C LEU A 153 -11.89 -6.83 29.87
N ARG A 154 -12.40 -5.67 29.45
CA ARG A 154 -12.17 -4.38 30.13
C ARG A 154 -12.73 -4.34 31.55
N GLN A 155 -13.85 -5.02 31.80
CA GLN A 155 -14.42 -5.12 33.16
C GLN A 155 -13.60 -6.06 34.05
N ALA A 156 -13.08 -7.15 33.50
CA ALA A 156 -12.32 -8.16 34.24
C ALA A 156 -10.93 -7.66 34.67
N ALA A 157 -10.27 -6.85 33.84
CA ALA A 157 -8.95 -6.30 34.12
C ALA A 157 -8.85 -4.82 33.72
N PRO A 158 -9.41 -3.89 34.52
CA PRO A 158 -9.48 -2.47 34.18
C PRO A 158 -8.13 -1.76 34.00
N ALA A 159 -7.06 -2.32 34.59
CA ALA A 159 -5.70 -1.80 34.48
C ALA A 159 -4.95 -2.28 33.22
N ALA A 160 -5.47 -3.32 32.54
CA ALA A 160 -4.89 -3.83 31.30
C ALA A 160 -5.45 -3.05 30.10
N THR A 161 -4.61 -2.90 29.08
CA THR A 161 -5.04 -2.28 27.82
C THR A 161 -5.46 -3.38 26.84
N PHE A 162 -6.72 -3.35 26.42
CA PHE A 162 -7.27 -4.29 25.43
C PHE A 162 -7.59 -3.60 24.11
N THR A 163 -7.27 -4.29 23.02
CA THR A 163 -7.64 -3.88 21.66
C THR A 163 -7.96 -5.10 20.79
N TYR A 164 -8.59 -4.87 19.65
CA TYR A 164 -8.85 -5.92 18.68
C TYR A 164 -7.58 -6.31 17.93
N GLN A 165 -7.55 -7.55 17.46
CA GLN A 165 -6.56 -8.02 16.51
C GLN A 165 -6.93 -7.53 15.10
N HIS A 166 -6.63 -6.27 14.80
CA HIS A 166 -6.94 -5.63 13.51
C HIS A 166 -6.12 -6.25 12.37
N LEU A 167 -6.74 -6.30 11.19
CA LEU A 167 -6.12 -6.70 9.93
C LEU A 167 -5.74 -5.45 9.12
N TYR A 168 -4.45 -5.29 8.84
CA TYR A 168 -3.93 -4.28 7.94
C TYR A 168 -3.95 -4.81 6.51
N LEU A 169 -4.33 -3.94 5.56
CA LEU A 169 -4.50 -4.29 4.15
C LEU A 169 -3.43 -3.63 3.29
N PRO A 170 -3.04 -4.22 2.15
CA PRO A 170 -2.08 -3.59 1.23
C PRO A 170 -2.58 -2.23 0.74
N ALA A 171 -1.68 -1.23 0.75
CA ALA A 171 -2.00 0.13 0.31
C ALA A 171 -1.87 0.29 -1.21
N GLY A 172 -2.30 -0.68 -2.02
CA GLY A 172 -2.12 -0.69 -3.48
C GLY A 172 -3.01 -1.72 -4.17
N ASN A 173 -3.35 -1.46 -5.44
CA ASN A 173 -4.10 -2.42 -6.27
C ASN A 173 -3.13 -3.22 -7.12
N SER A 174 -3.21 -4.55 -7.03
CA SER A 174 -2.41 -5.44 -7.85
C SER A 174 -3.28 -6.40 -8.66
N GLU A 175 -3.71 -6.01 -9.86
CA GLU A 175 -4.16 -6.95 -10.90
C GLU A 175 -3.11 -7.01 -12.03
N ASP A 176 -2.68 -8.24 -12.40
CA ASP A 176 -1.77 -8.69 -13.50
C ASP A 176 -0.33 -8.13 -13.69
N PRO A 177 0.67 -8.97 -13.98
CA PRO A 177 2.11 -8.70 -13.76
C PRO A 177 2.67 -7.47 -14.50
N ALA A 178 3.42 -6.64 -13.77
CA ALA A 178 4.25 -5.58 -14.34
C ALA A 178 5.72 -5.94 -14.11
N GLN A 179 6.53 -5.97 -15.17
CA GLN A 179 7.99 -6.05 -15.05
C GLN A 179 8.52 -4.63 -14.83
N ALA A 180 9.10 -4.38 -13.66
CA ALA A 180 9.86 -3.16 -13.41
C ALA A 180 11.21 -3.27 -14.14
N THR A 181 11.57 -2.24 -14.90
CA THR A 181 12.91 -2.08 -15.47
C THR A 181 13.56 -0.90 -14.76
N SER A 182 14.65 -1.16 -14.05
CA SER A 182 15.49 -0.13 -13.41
C SER A 182 16.87 -0.11 -14.08
N SER A 183 17.45 1.08 -14.16
CA SER A 183 18.79 1.36 -14.68
C SER A 183 19.86 1.25 -13.59
N ILE A 184 21.02 0.75 -13.99
CA ILE A 184 22.13 0.32 -13.12
C ILE A 184 23.00 1.51 -12.68
N SER A 185 23.29 1.58 -11.38
CA SER A 185 24.42 2.35 -10.81
C SER A 185 25.31 1.41 -9.98
N PRO A 186 26.65 1.58 -9.98
CA PRO A 186 27.57 0.73 -9.22
C PRO A 186 27.53 1.05 -7.71
N PRO A 187 27.97 0.12 -6.84
CA PRO A 187 27.66 0.19 -5.40
C PRO A 187 28.56 1.14 -4.61
N GLU A 188 27.93 1.98 -3.80
CA GLU A 188 28.46 2.50 -2.53
C GLU A 188 27.75 1.76 -1.39
N GLU A 189 28.55 1.02 -0.60
CA GLU A 189 28.22 0.37 0.69
C GLU A 189 27.03 -0.61 0.73
N VAL A 190 27.13 -1.65 1.58
CA VAL A 190 26.06 -2.66 1.71
C VAL A 190 24.89 -2.06 2.48
N ARG A 191 23.84 -1.65 1.77
CA ARG A 191 22.65 -1.05 2.38
C ARG A 191 21.72 -2.11 2.97
N ARG A 192 21.13 -1.81 4.12
CA ARG A 192 20.24 -2.72 4.85
C ARG A 192 18.84 -2.12 4.88
N LEU A 193 17.89 -2.78 4.24
CA LEU A 193 16.52 -2.29 4.05
C LEU A 193 15.52 -3.30 4.61
N GLY A 194 14.46 -2.81 5.26
CA GLY A 194 13.35 -3.61 5.75
C GLY A 194 12.11 -3.44 4.90
N LEU A 195 11.42 -4.53 4.60
CA LEU A 195 10.12 -4.54 3.94
C LEU A 195 9.12 -5.35 4.77
N ILE A 196 8.03 -4.72 5.17
CA ILE A 196 6.86 -5.41 5.72
C ILE A 196 5.72 -5.32 4.70
N ASP A 197 5.37 -6.47 4.10
CA ASP A 197 4.40 -6.59 3.02
C ASP A 197 3.88 -8.05 2.93
N GLY A 198 3.47 -8.51 1.74
CA GLY A 198 3.43 -9.92 1.39
C GLY A 198 4.78 -10.44 0.91
N GLY A 199 4.87 -11.75 0.64
CA GLY A 199 6.13 -12.40 0.27
C GLY A 199 6.80 -11.83 -0.98
N VAL A 200 8.11 -12.07 -1.09
CA VAL A 200 8.97 -11.55 -2.16
C VAL A 200 9.50 -12.68 -3.03
N ASP A 201 9.37 -12.54 -4.35
CA ASP A 201 10.02 -13.44 -5.31
C ASP A 201 11.50 -13.07 -5.46
N THR A 202 12.37 -13.80 -4.77
CA THR A 202 13.82 -13.58 -4.78
C THR A 202 14.48 -13.89 -6.12
N THR A 203 13.76 -14.52 -7.05
CA THR A 203 14.25 -14.79 -8.41
C THR A 203 13.99 -13.65 -9.39
N ASN A 204 13.29 -12.59 -8.93
CA ASN A 204 13.03 -11.41 -9.74
C ASN A 204 14.34 -10.75 -10.19
N PRO A 205 14.52 -10.42 -11.49
CA PRO A 205 15.73 -9.79 -12.00
C PRO A 205 16.12 -8.49 -11.30
N ALA A 206 15.15 -7.71 -10.80
CA ALA A 206 15.42 -6.47 -10.07
C ALA A 206 16.07 -6.70 -8.69
N LEU A 207 16.05 -7.94 -8.17
CA LEU A 207 16.58 -8.32 -6.87
C LEU A 207 17.90 -9.10 -6.96
N VAL A 208 18.45 -9.31 -8.16
CA VAL A 208 19.64 -10.15 -8.37
C VAL A 208 20.89 -9.69 -7.61
N HIS A 209 20.95 -8.40 -7.26
CA HIS A 209 22.05 -7.80 -6.50
C HIS A 209 21.76 -7.70 -5.00
N ALA A 210 20.53 -7.96 -4.56
CA ALA A 210 20.13 -7.91 -3.17
C ALA A 210 20.12 -9.31 -2.53
N HIS A 211 20.73 -9.45 -1.36
CA HIS A 211 20.55 -10.62 -0.52
C HIS A 211 19.24 -10.49 0.26
N VAL A 212 18.24 -11.30 -0.07
CA VAL A 212 16.92 -11.25 0.56
C VAL A 212 16.82 -12.28 1.69
N GLU A 213 16.76 -11.81 2.94
CA GLU A 213 16.39 -12.63 4.10
C GLU A 213 14.87 -12.53 4.32
N GLN A 214 14.17 -13.66 4.33
CA GLN A 214 12.71 -13.72 4.48
C GLN A 214 12.29 -14.14 5.89
N HIS A 215 11.18 -13.58 6.38
CA HIS A 215 10.58 -13.89 7.68
C HIS A 215 9.06 -14.02 7.60
N GLY A 216 8.47 -14.69 8.59
CA GLY A 216 7.03 -14.87 8.77
C GLY A 216 6.55 -16.27 8.40
N CYS A 217 7.04 -16.82 7.28
CA CYS A 217 6.52 -18.07 6.72
C CYS A 217 7.56 -19.19 6.74
N GLY A 218 7.14 -20.42 7.10
CA GLY A 218 8.01 -21.60 7.00
C GLY A 218 8.39 -21.95 5.55
N THR A 219 7.61 -21.50 4.57
CA THR A 219 7.94 -21.60 3.15
C THR A 219 7.60 -20.27 2.47
N PRO A 220 8.52 -19.66 1.71
CA PRO A 220 8.26 -18.42 0.98
C PRO A 220 7.03 -18.53 0.06
N LYS A 221 6.15 -17.54 0.14
CA LYS A 221 4.96 -17.41 -0.71
C LYS A 221 4.96 -16.04 -1.37
N PRO A 222 5.70 -15.88 -2.47
CA PRO A 222 5.84 -14.58 -3.11
C PRO A 222 4.48 -14.04 -3.55
N SER A 223 4.30 -12.75 -3.31
CA SER A 223 3.15 -11.97 -3.76
C SER A 223 3.60 -10.98 -4.82
N ARG A 224 2.69 -10.63 -5.73
CA ARG A 224 2.97 -9.62 -6.75
C ARG A 224 3.26 -8.24 -6.13
N HIS A 225 2.46 -7.85 -5.14
CA HIS A 225 2.60 -6.58 -4.45
C HIS A 225 3.94 -6.49 -3.72
N GLY A 226 4.25 -7.46 -2.85
CA GLY A 226 5.51 -7.51 -2.10
C GLY A 226 6.74 -7.53 -3.02
N THR A 227 6.70 -8.29 -4.11
CA THR A 227 7.80 -8.32 -5.10
C THR A 227 7.99 -6.98 -5.81
N ALA A 228 6.91 -6.31 -6.21
CA ALA A 228 6.99 -5.01 -6.87
C ALA A 228 7.48 -3.90 -5.93
N VAL A 229 7.04 -3.93 -4.67
CA VAL A 229 7.54 -3.01 -3.63
C VAL A 229 9.01 -3.28 -3.33
N ALA A 230 9.41 -4.55 -3.17
CA ALA A 230 10.81 -4.94 -2.95
C ALA A 230 11.72 -4.47 -4.09
N ALA A 231 11.33 -4.71 -5.34
CA ALA A 231 12.10 -4.27 -6.51
C ALA A 231 12.34 -2.75 -6.52
N ARG A 232 11.33 -1.98 -6.12
CA ARG A 232 11.40 -0.52 -6.05
C ARG A 232 12.13 -0.01 -4.82
N LEU A 233 12.17 -0.80 -3.75
CA LEU A 233 12.85 -0.50 -2.52
C LEU A 233 14.37 -0.68 -2.66
N VAL A 234 14.82 -1.70 -3.37
CA VAL A 234 16.26 -1.92 -3.61
C VAL A 234 16.78 -1.12 -4.81
N ASP A 235 15.90 -0.74 -5.73
CA ASP A 235 16.18 -0.01 -6.96
C ASP A 235 17.37 -0.53 -7.78
N GLY A 236 17.52 -1.86 -7.82
CA GLY A 236 18.61 -2.54 -8.54
C GLY A 236 19.99 -2.43 -7.87
N GLU A 237 20.07 -1.83 -6.69
CA GLU A 237 21.32 -1.70 -5.93
C GLU A 237 21.64 -2.95 -5.11
N ALA A 238 22.94 -3.13 -4.82
CA ALA A 238 23.40 -4.22 -3.97
C ALA A 238 23.13 -3.91 -2.50
N GLY A 239 22.70 -4.91 -1.73
CA GLY A 239 22.37 -4.74 -0.32
C GLY A 239 21.74 -5.96 0.33
N GLU A 240 21.33 -5.80 1.58
CA GLU A 240 20.53 -6.76 2.32
C GLU A 240 19.09 -6.28 2.43
N LEU A 241 18.14 -7.10 1.97
CA LEU A 241 16.71 -6.86 2.11
C LEU A 241 16.13 -7.84 3.14
N PHE A 242 15.59 -7.31 4.22
CA PHE A 242 14.87 -8.06 5.24
C PHE A 242 13.37 -7.98 4.94
N ALA A 243 12.79 -9.04 4.37
CA ALA A 243 11.40 -9.06 3.93
C ALA A 243 10.51 -9.92 4.84
N ALA A 244 9.57 -9.29 5.53
CA ALA A 244 8.56 -9.97 6.35
C ALA A 244 7.26 -10.13 5.56
N ASP A 245 6.83 -11.39 5.37
CA ASP A 245 5.57 -11.75 4.73
C ASP A 245 4.47 -11.95 5.78
N LEU A 246 3.45 -11.09 5.77
CA LEU A 246 2.34 -11.15 6.74
C LEU A 246 1.17 -12.04 6.29
N TRP A 247 1.19 -12.55 5.06
CA TRP A 247 0.10 -13.38 4.52
C TRP A 247 0.49 -14.83 4.36
N CYS A 248 1.74 -15.14 4.03
CA CYS A 248 2.19 -16.52 3.81
C CYS A 248 1.31 -17.29 2.81
N GLY A 249 0.79 -16.58 1.80
CA GLY A 249 -0.14 -17.12 0.79
C GLY A 249 -1.58 -17.35 1.30
N ASP A 250 -1.91 -16.98 2.52
CA ASP A 250 -3.28 -16.96 3.07
C ASP A 250 -4.05 -15.72 2.55
N THR A 251 -5.38 -15.81 2.53
CA THR A 251 -6.30 -14.71 2.24
C THR A 251 -6.45 -13.78 3.44
N VAL A 252 -6.28 -14.30 4.65
CA VAL A 252 -6.29 -13.54 5.91
C VAL A 252 -4.85 -13.44 6.40
N GLY A 253 -4.35 -12.21 6.47
CA GLY A 253 -3.01 -11.87 6.94
C GLY A 253 -2.95 -10.41 7.33
N GLY A 254 -1.76 -9.92 7.65
CA GLY A 254 -1.59 -8.54 8.10
C GLY A 254 -2.17 -8.28 9.49
N ALA A 255 -2.27 -9.31 10.33
CA ALA A 255 -2.72 -9.14 11.70
C ALA A 255 -1.75 -8.25 12.48
N THR A 256 -2.27 -7.45 13.41
CA THR A 256 -1.47 -6.55 14.24
C THR A 256 -0.34 -7.28 14.94
N SER A 257 -0.56 -8.49 15.47
CA SER A 257 0.51 -9.29 16.10
C SER A 257 1.63 -9.64 15.12
N GLN A 258 1.29 -10.08 13.91
CA GLN A 258 2.28 -10.41 12.87
C GLN A 258 3.09 -9.18 12.47
N LEU A 259 2.43 -8.00 12.39
CA LEU A 259 3.11 -6.74 12.08
C LEU A 259 4.09 -6.34 13.20
N VAL A 260 3.74 -6.52 14.47
CA VAL A 260 4.63 -6.25 15.60
C VAL A 260 5.77 -7.26 15.68
N GLU A 261 5.52 -8.54 15.41
CA GLU A 261 6.55 -9.58 15.28
C GLU A 261 7.54 -9.27 14.16
N ALA A 262 7.07 -8.78 13.01
CA ALA A 262 7.92 -8.34 11.91
C ALA A 262 8.82 -7.15 12.31
N LEU A 263 8.27 -6.15 13.01
CA LEU A 263 9.05 -5.02 13.55
C LEU A 263 10.10 -5.51 14.55
N ALA A 264 9.74 -6.44 15.43
CA ALA A 264 10.65 -7.05 16.40
C ALA A 264 11.79 -7.82 15.74
N TRP A 265 11.47 -8.59 14.71
CA TRP A 265 12.48 -9.29 13.92
C TRP A 265 13.44 -8.30 13.26
N MET A 266 12.95 -7.23 12.63
CA MET A 266 13.78 -6.18 12.04
C MET A 266 14.64 -5.44 13.08
N ALA A 267 14.13 -5.24 14.30
CA ALA A 267 14.90 -4.72 15.41
C ALA A 267 16.06 -5.65 15.77
N SER A 268 15.82 -6.96 15.89
CA SER A 268 16.86 -7.96 16.17
C SER A 268 17.94 -7.99 15.08
N LYS A 269 17.56 -7.70 13.84
CA LYS A 269 18.45 -7.59 12.68
C LYS A 269 19.10 -6.23 12.53
N HIS A 270 18.80 -5.25 13.39
CA HIS A 270 19.33 -3.89 13.33
C HIS A 270 19.08 -3.22 11.97
N VAL A 271 17.88 -3.40 11.41
CA VAL A 271 17.51 -2.82 10.11
C VAL A 271 17.30 -1.31 10.26
N PRO A 272 18.10 -0.43 9.63
CA PRO A 272 18.05 1.01 9.88
C PRO A 272 16.78 1.67 9.32
N VAL A 273 16.31 1.26 8.14
CA VAL A 273 15.12 1.84 7.47
C VAL A 273 14.14 0.73 7.10
N ILE A 274 12.87 0.92 7.47
CA ILE A 274 11.81 -0.06 7.30
C ILE A 274 10.66 0.56 6.51
N ASN A 275 10.37 -0.01 5.34
CA ASN A 275 9.20 0.30 4.53
C ASN A 275 7.99 -0.56 4.93
N ILE A 276 6.85 0.09 5.17
CA ILE A 276 5.59 -0.55 5.54
C ILE A 276 4.50 -0.14 4.54
N SER A 277 4.22 -1.02 3.57
CA SER A 277 3.28 -0.75 2.47
C SER A 277 1.85 -1.26 2.76
N LEU A 278 1.42 -1.02 4.00
CA LEU A 278 0.19 -1.54 4.61
C LEU A 278 -0.57 -0.40 5.28
N VAL A 279 -1.90 -0.49 5.32
CA VAL A 279 -2.75 0.49 6.01
C VAL A 279 -3.86 -0.17 6.82
N GLY A 280 -4.20 0.45 7.94
CA GLY A 280 -5.25 -0.02 8.84
C GLY A 280 -5.66 1.03 9.86
N PRO A 281 -6.51 0.66 10.83
CA PRO A 281 -6.97 1.57 11.88
C PRO A 281 -5.84 1.88 12.89
N ASP A 282 -6.11 2.84 13.77
CA ASP A 282 -5.29 3.04 14.97
C ASP A 282 -5.34 1.76 15.83
N ASN A 283 -4.20 1.37 16.38
CA ASN A 283 -4.10 0.22 17.26
C ASN A 283 -3.07 0.51 18.35
N PRO A 284 -3.44 0.55 19.64
CA PRO A 284 -2.52 0.93 20.71
C PRO A 284 -1.33 -0.01 20.87
N VAL A 285 -1.45 -1.28 20.46
CA VAL A 285 -0.32 -2.24 20.46
C VAL A 285 0.67 -1.88 19.36
N LEU A 286 0.18 -1.59 18.14
CA LEU A 286 1.03 -1.14 17.04
C LEU A 286 1.64 0.24 17.33
N ALA A 287 0.87 1.17 17.88
CA ALA A 287 1.35 2.50 18.25
C ALA A 287 2.56 2.41 19.19
N ARG A 288 2.47 1.54 20.21
CA ARG A 288 3.57 1.27 21.15
C ARG A 288 4.79 0.64 20.44
N ALA A 289 4.57 -0.30 19.52
CA ALA A 289 5.63 -0.88 18.68
C ALA A 289 6.35 0.16 17.83
N ILE A 290 5.61 1.00 17.13
CA ILE A 290 6.14 2.10 16.31
C ILE A 290 6.99 3.05 17.15
N GLN A 291 6.49 3.49 18.31
CA GLN A 291 7.26 4.39 19.19
C GLN A 291 8.53 3.73 19.73
N ALA A 292 8.49 2.43 20.09
CA ALA A 292 9.67 1.71 20.55
C ALA A 292 10.75 1.56 19.46
N MET A 293 10.34 1.36 18.20
CA MET A 293 11.24 1.29 17.05
C MET A 293 11.88 2.65 16.75
N LEU A 294 11.08 3.72 16.74
CA LEU A 294 11.57 5.08 16.53
C LEU A 294 12.56 5.50 17.63
N ALA A 295 12.26 5.19 18.89
CA ALA A 295 13.13 5.49 20.03
C ALA A 295 14.49 4.76 19.95
N ARG A 296 14.52 3.57 19.34
CA ARG A 296 15.74 2.79 19.06
C ARG A 296 16.48 3.26 17.81
N GLY A 297 15.94 4.24 17.10
CA GLY A 297 16.61 4.84 15.95
C GLY A 297 16.28 4.21 14.61
N HIS A 298 15.27 3.33 14.54
CA HIS A 298 14.77 2.82 13.26
C HIS A 298 13.96 3.90 12.55
N VAL A 299 14.25 4.15 11.27
CA VAL A 299 13.46 5.02 10.42
C VAL A 299 12.30 4.21 9.84
N LEU A 300 11.08 4.66 10.07
CA LEU A 300 9.89 3.98 9.57
C LEU A 300 9.26 4.83 8.47
N VAL A 301 9.09 4.23 7.30
CA VAL A 301 8.47 4.85 6.12
C VAL A 301 7.22 4.05 5.78
N SER A 302 6.08 4.70 5.60
CA SER A 302 4.83 4.00 5.37
C SER A 302 3.95 4.66 4.32
N ALA A 303 3.21 3.85 3.57
CA ALA A 303 2.21 4.30 2.64
C ALA A 303 1.08 5.07 3.36
N ALA A 304 0.76 6.28 2.88
CA ALA A 304 -0.29 7.10 3.49
C ALA A 304 -1.72 6.55 3.28
N GLY A 305 -1.91 5.68 2.29
CA GLY A 305 -3.18 5.06 1.94
C GLY A 305 -3.81 5.59 0.65
N ASN A 306 -4.80 4.86 0.15
CA ASN A 306 -5.43 5.10 -1.15
C ASN A 306 -6.95 5.34 -1.05
N ASP A 307 -7.45 5.74 0.12
CA ASP A 307 -8.89 5.94 0.34
C ASP A 307 -9.36 7.34 -0.14
N GLY A 308 -8.48 8.11 -0.79
CA GLY A 308 -8.71 9.47 -1.24
C GLY A 308 -8.36 10.53 -0.19
N PRO A 309 -8.29 11.81 -0.60
CA PRO A 309 -7.83 12.92 0.24
C PRO A 309 -8.76 13.26 1.42
N ALA A 310 -10.04 12.90 1.32
CA ALA A 310 -11.04 13.13 2.36
C ALA A 310 -11.16 11.97 3.36
N ALA A 311 -10.40 10.90 3.18
CA ALA A 311 -10.41 9.77 4.10
C ALA A 311 -9.77 10.12 5.44
N PRO A 312 -10.21 9.51 6.56
CA PRO A 312 -9.52 9.66 7.83
C PRO A 312 -8.08 9.15 7.73
N PRO A 313 -7.15 9.66 8.57
CA PRO A 313 -5.78 9.17 8.62
C PRO A 313 -5.72 7.66 8.83
N LEU A 314 -4.80 7.01 8.13
CA LEU A 314 -4.54 5.59 8.22
C LEU A 314 -3.17 5.33 8.84
N PHE A 315 -3.05 4.20 9.52
CA PHE A 315 -1.87 3.83 10.28
C PHE A 315 -1.11 2.70 9.57
N PRO A 316 0.23 2.64 9.68
CA PRO A 316 1.06 3.40 10.61
C PRO A 316 1.53 4.79 10.15
N ALA A 317 1.29 5.19 8.90
CA ALA A 317 1.72 6.50 8.38
C ALA A 317 1.29 7.69 9.26
N ALA A 318 0.12 7.62 9.90
CA ALA A 318 -0.39 8.66 10.80
C ALA A 318 0.20 8.66 12.22
N TYR A 319 1.07 7.71 12.58
CA TYR A 319 1.73 7.76 13.88
C TYR A 319 2.84 8.83 13.90
N PRO A 320 2.94 9.63 14.99
CA PRO A 320 4.01 10.60 15.13
C PRO A 320 5.40 9.97 14.95
N GLY A 321 6.21 10.58 14.08
CA GLY A 321 7.57 10.16 13.77
C GLY A 321 7.69 9.14 12.63
N VAL A 322 6.58 8.59 12.12
CA VAL A 322 6.58 7.80 10.88
C VAL A 322 6.59 8.75 9.68
N ILE A 323 7.42 8.43 8.68
CA ILE A 323 7.44 9.16 7.42
C ILE A 323 6.33 8.61 6.52
N GLY A 324 5.18 9.27 6.53
CA GLY A 324 4.06 8.91 5.66
C GLY A 324 4.24 9.41 4.22
N VAL A 325 3.95 8.56 3.25
CA VAL A 325 4.24 8.82 1.83
C VAL A 325 3.00 8.76 0.96
N GLY A 326 2.70 9.89 0.31
CA GLY A 326 1.70 10.03 -0.74
C GLY A 326 2.22 9.64 -2.13
N GLY A 327 1.31 9.50 -3.09
CA GLY A 327 1.65 9.07 -4.45
C GLY A 327 1.46 10.19 -5.48
N VAL A 328 2.41 10.33 -6.40
CA VAL A 328 2.27 11.14 -7.62
C VAL A 328 2.40 10.29 -8.88
N ASP A 329 1.85 10.77 -10.00
CA ASP A 329 2.02 10.19 -11.32
C ASP A 329 3.35 10.60 -11.98
N ALA A 330 3.62 10.08 -13.19
CA ALA A 330 4.83 10.39 -13.95
C ALA A 330 4.99 11.87 -14.35
N ARG A 331 3.94 12.69 -14.19
CA ARG A 331 3.97 14.14 -14.43
C ARG A 331 4.09 14.94 -13.11
N GLY A 332 4.29 14.25 -11.99
CA GLY A 332 4.37 14.86 -10.66
C GLY A 332 3.04 15.34 -10.12
N ARG A 333 1.91 14.88 -10.68
CA ARG A 333 0.56 15.22 -10.18
C ARG A 333 0.15 14.22 -9.11
N VAL A 334 -0.41 14.68 -8.01
CA VAL A 334 -0.90 13.80 -6.92
C VAL A 334 -1.95 12.83 -7.46
N LEU A 335 -1.81 11.55 -7.10
CA LEU A 335 -2.79 10.53 -7.46
C LEU A 335 -4.13 10.86 -6.78
N PRO A 336 -5.27 10.84 -7.50
CA PRO A 336 -6.57 11.17 -6.92
C PRO A 336 -6.97 10.31 -5.71
N GLU A 337 -6.46 9.08 -5.64
CA GLU A 337 -6.66 8.15 -4.53
C GLU A 337 -5.72 8.39 -3.35
N SER A 338 -4.62 9.12 -3.52
CA SER A 338 -3.64 9.32 -2.44
C SER A 338 -4.31 10.00 -1.25
N ALA A 339 -4.08 9.47 -0.06
CA ALA A 339 -4.44 10.15 1.17
C ALA A 339 -3.75 11.52 1.26
N SER A 340 -4.36 12.43 2.00
CA SER A 340 -3.82 13.77 2.31
C SER A 340 -4.07 14.11 3.78
N GLY A 341 -3.29 15.05 4.31
CA GLY A 341 -3.33 15.51 5.70
C GLY A 341 -1.94 15.53 6.33
N ASP A 342 -1.90 15.84 7.62
CA ASP A 342 -0.65 16.00 8.38
C ASP A 342 0.20 14.71 8.44
N GLN A 343 -0.42 13.55 8.17
CA GLN A 343 0.28 12.28 8.06
C GLN A 343 1.15 12.14 6.80
N VAL A 344 1.01 13.01 5.80
CA VAL A 344 1.77 12.94 4.55
C VAL A 344 3.00 13.84 4.66
N ALA A 345 4.18 13.25 4.83
CA ALA A 345 5.44 13.97 4.90
C ALA A 345 6.02 14.27 3.51
N PHE A 346 5.88 13.34 2.57
CA PHE A 346 6.38 13.46 1.20
C PHE A 346 5.46 12.80 0.20
N CYS A 347 5.65 13.12 -1.07
CA CYS A 347 5.19 12.31 -2.18
C CYS A 347 6.35 11.69 -2.94
N ALA A 348 6.11 10.54 -3.56
CA ALA A 348 7.01 9.96 -4.57
C ALA A 348 6.18 9.31 -5.69
N SER A 349 6.85 8.87 -6.76
CA SER A 349 6.16 8.24 -7.88
C SER A 349 5.47 6.95 -7.44
N GLY A 350 4.14 7.00 -7.37
CA GLY A 350 3.29 5.87 -6.94
C GLY A 350 2.83 5.02 -8.11
N VAL A 351 3.44 5.14 -9.30
CA VAL A 351 3.04 4.45 -10.53
C VAL A 351 4.20 3.59 -11.02
N ILE A 352 3.93 2.31 -11.33
CA ILE A 352 4.89 1.38 -11.93
C ILE A 352 4.27 0.78 -13.19
N GLY A 353 5.07 0.56 -14.22
CA GLY A 353 4.62 -0.03 -15.48
C GLY A 353 3.92 0.98 -16.38
N SER A 354 3.26 0.48 -17.43
CA SER A 354 2.54 1.30 -18.40
C SER A 354 1.38 0.52 -19.03
N GLY A 355 0.42 1.23 -19.61
CA GLY A 355 -0.72 0.60 -20.28
C GLY A 355 -1.56 -0.25 -19.32
N ARG A 356 -1.88 -1.47 -19.72
CA ARG A 356 -2.73 -2.39 -18.94
C ARG A 356 -2.03 -2.98 -17.72
N ASP A 357 -0.69 -2.94 -17.68
CA ASP A 357 0.11 -3.51 -16.60
C ASP A 357 0.47 -2.44 -15.55
N THR A 358 -0.25 -1.31 -15.54
CA THR A 358 0.05 -0.20 -14.64
C THR A 358 -0.38 -0.54 -13.21
N LEU A 359 0.59 -0.54 -12.30
CA LEU A 359 0.39 -0.53 -10.86
C LEU A 359 0.34 0.89 -10.36
N ARG A 360 -0.57 1.18 -9.43
CA ARG A 360 -0.60 2.47 -8.74
C ARG A 360 -1.06 2.42 -7.30
N GLY A 361 -0.51 3.33 -6.49
CA GLY A 361 -0.82 3.45 -5.07
C GLY A 361 0.34 4.02 -4.26
N THR A 362 0.03 4.48 -3.06
CA THR A 362 1.02 4.98 -2.09
C THR A 362 2.02 3.90 -1.65
N SER A 363 1.62 2.62 -1.66
CA SER A 363 2.50 1.45 -1.49
C SER A 363 3.69 1.39 -2.45
N PHE A 364 3.58 1.97 -3.65
CA PHE A 364 4.67 2.04 -4.63
C PHE A 364 5.48 3.34 -4.54
N ALA A 365 4.97 4.35 -3.82
CA ALA A 365 5.69 5.58 -3.56
C ALA A 365 6.59 5.46 -2.31
N ALA A 366 6.06 4.87 -1.24
CA ALA A 366 6.78 4.62 0.02
C ALA A 366 8.19 4.00 -0.15
N PRO A 367 8.39 2.95 -0.97
CA PRO A 367 9.71 2.33 -1.13
C PRO A 367 10.76 3.26 -1.73
N ILE A 368 10.39 4.26 -2.55
CA ILE A 368 11.35 5.25 -3.06
C ILE A 368 11.87 6.09 -1.89
N VAL A 369 10.97 6.60 -1.05
CA VAL A 369 11.37 7.43 0.10
C VAL A 369 12.20 6.62 1.10
N ALA A 370 11.85 5.35 1.32
CA ALA A 370 12.62 4.44 2.15
C ALA A 370 14.03 4.16 1.59
N HIS A 371 14.16 3.95 0.27
CA HIS A 371 15.46 3.81 -0.38
C HIS A 371 16.32 5.05 -0.14
N LYS A 372 15.77 6.26 -0.40
CA LYS A 372 16.48 7.52 -0.15
C LYS A 372 16.89 7.69 1.31
N ALA A 373 16.00 7.34 2.24
CA ALA A 373 16.26 7.42 3.67
C ALA A 373 17.47 6.56 4.08
N ALA A 374 17.69 5.41 3.42
CA ALA A 374 18.76 4.48 3.77
C ALA A 374 20.16 5.00 3.44
N HIS A 375 20.29 6.01 2.56
CA HIS A 375 21.58 6.69 2.33
C HIS A 375 22.03 7.57 3.51
N TRP A 376 21.14 7.85 4.45
CA TRP A 376 21.39 8.76 5.57
C TRP A 376 21.54 8.03 6.91
N THR A 377 21.43 6.69 6.91
CA THR A 377 21.58 5.89 8.13
C THR A 377 21.90 4.42 7.81
N GLU A 378 23.07 3.95 8.26
CA GLU A 378 23.48 2.54 8.10
C GLU A 378 23.05 1.65 9.27
N VAL A 379 22.94 2.24 10.48
CA VAL A 379 22.64 1.53 11.71
C VAL A 379 21.61 2.32 12.52
N PRO A 380 20.58 1.66 13.11
CA PRO A 380 19.66 2.33 14.03
C PRO A 380 20.41 3.05 15.14
N SER A 381 20.16 4.35 15.30
CA SER A 381 20.74 5.14 16.38
C SER A 381 19.75 6.20 16.88
N PRO A 382 19.71 6.51 18.19
CA PRO A 382 18.83 7.54 18.71
C PRO A 382 18.94 8.87 17.93
N GLY A 383 17.80 9.42 17.55
CA GLY A 383 17.70 10.64 16.74
C GLY A 383 17.92 10.45 15.24
N ALA A 384 18.28 9.27 14.74
CA ALA A 384 18.38 9.00 13.30
C ALA A 384 17.08 9.33 12.55
N PRO A 385 15.86 8.95 13.01
CA PRO A 385 14.62 9.30 12.32
C PRO A 385 14.45 10.79 12.08
N ALA A 386 14.77 11.62 13.09
CA ALA A 386 14.69 13.08 12.95
C ALA A 386 15.75 13.64 11.99
N ARG A 387 17.01 13.15 12.05
CA ARG A 387 18.07 13.59 11.14
C ARG A 387 17.77 13.22 9.69
N VAL A 388 17.36 11.97 9.46
CA VAL A 388 17.00 11.45 8.13
C VAL A 388 15.82 12.24 7.54
N LEU A 389 14.79 12.52 8.34
CA LEU A 389 13.70 13.39 7.92
C LEU A 389 14.19 14.76 7.45
N GLN A 390 15.11 15.41 8.20
CA GLN A 390 15.67 16.70 7.79
C GLN A 390 16.46 16.64 6.48
N HIS A 391 17.23 15.56 6.25
CA HIS A 391 17.92 15.35 4.98
C HIS A 391 16.94 15.23 3.82
N LEU A 392 15.89 14.41 3.97
CA LEU A 392 14.84 14.24 2.96
C LEU A 392 14.08 15.54 2.68
N ILE A 393 13.83 16.38 3.69
CA ILE A 393 13.24 17.72 3.50
C ILE A 393 14.12 18.57 2.59
N GLY A 394 15.44 18.53 2.78
CA GLY A 394 16.40 19.28 1.96
C GLY A 394 16.48 18.82 0.49
N GLU A 395 16.10 17.56 0.21
CA GLU A 395 16.08 16.99 -1.15
C GLU A 395 14.73 17.18 -1.86
N ALA A 396 13.65 17.39 -1.10
CA ALA A 396 12.31 17.41 -1.64
C ALA A 396 12.09 18.61 -2.57
N ARG A 397 11.51 18.36 -3.74
CA ARG A 397 11.03 19.41 -4.62
C ARG A 397 9.66 19.88 -4.15
N ALA A 398 9.59 21.09 -3.60
CA ALA A 398 8.34 21.69 -3.15
C ALA A 398 7.29 21.77 -4.28
N LEU A 399 6.03 21.48 -3.93
CA LEU A 399 4.87 21.64 -4.81
C LEU A 399 4.21 23.01 -4.68
N ASP A 400 4.38 23.65 -3.51
CA ASP A 400 3.82 24.95 -3.17
C ASP A 400 4.97 25.89 -2.70
N PRO A 401 5.00 27.17 -3.13
CA PRO A 401 5.96 28.16 -2.65
C PRO A 401 6.02 28.36 -1.11
N SER A 402 4.95 28.03 -0.38
CA SER A 402 4.87 28.08 1.08
C SER A 402 5.63 26.93 1.78
N GLY A 403 6.05 25.90 1.04
CA GLY A 403 6.87 24.81 1.55
C GLY A 403 6.11 23.67 2.25
N HIS A 404 4.78 23.73 2.32
CA HIS A 404 3.96 22.62 2.85
C HIS A 404 2.62 22.48 2.11
N ASP A 405 2.42 21.34 1.43
CA ASP A 405 1.16 20.97 0.77
C ASP A 405 0.56 19.77 1.50
N PRO A 406 -0.67 19.82 2.06
CA PRO A 406 -1.26 18.68 2.77
C PRO A 406 -1.38 17.40 1.93
N ARG A 407 -1.23 17.49 0.60
CA ARG A 407 -1.24 16.34 -0.30
C ARG A 407 0.13 15.66 -0.43
N CYS A 408 1.22 16.37 -0.13
CA CYS A 408 2.59 15.89 -0.32
C CYS A 408 3.61 16.39 0.74
N GLY A 409 3.14 16.93 1.86
CA GLY A 409 3.95 17.51 2.91
C GLY A 409 5.01 18.47 2.37
N HIS A 410 6.27 18.10 2.57
CA HIS A 410 7.46 18.87 2.20
C HIS A 410 7.78 18.84 0.69
N GLY A 411 7.11 17.99 -0.10
CA GLY A 411 7.24 17.98 -1.56
C GLY A 411 7.43 16.60 -2.15
N VAL A 412 7.93 16.57 -3.38
CA VAL A 412 8.15 15.32 -4.14
C VAL A 412 9.61 14.91 -4.07
N LEU A 413 9.84 13.66 -3.66
CA LEU A 413 11.12 12.98 -3.78
C LEU A 413 11.14 12.14 -5.05
N SER A 414 12.19 12.29 -5.83
CA SER A 414 12.48 11.46 -7.01
C SER A 414 13.53 10.41 -6.66
N PRO A 415 13.53 9.24 -7.34
CA PRO A 415 14.58 8.23 -7.18
C PRO A 415 15.98 8.84 -7.28
#